data_AF-A0A7J7K7H9-F1
#
_entry.id   AF-A0A7J7K7H9-F1
#
_cell.length_a   1.000
_cell.length_b   1.000
_cell.length_c   1.000
_cell.angle_alpha   90.00
_cell.angle_beta   90.00
_cell.angle_gamma   90.00
#
_symmetry.space_group_name_H-M   'P 1'
#
loop_
_entity.id
_entity.type
_entity.pdbx_description
1 polymer ?
#
loop_
_entity_poly.entity_id
_entity_poly.type
_entity_poly.pdbx_seq_one_letter_code
_entity_poly.pdbx_strand_id
1 'polypeptide(L)'
;MLPSTAARVIPSWHRVVSTSGRVLWAAPAENIHTTAALCGAPMKKKKRIDPALQKMQLDRKRKRLEKQIRLASRFAKKLKPIDECEIHRDIPKHSHLRTSEPDIEVQEEQVQRLQLRLEWTQYKAKQSRQITRKFDAMISAQEAALRELKLENLSLYELAVEKDVELLPYKFVGPCETPPIPGHLLDGNYTETTKSYELDPEIVKLMLDKNDRMRHQK
;
A
#
# COMPACT_ATOMS: atom_id res chain seq x y z
N MET A 1 41.08 20.94 -47.69
CA MET A 1 41.25 22.35 -48.12
C MET A 1 40.09 23.16 -47.58
N LEU A 2 40.34 24.11 -46.67
CA LEU A 2 39.44 25.22 -46.33
C LEU A 2 39.41 26.20 -47.53
N PRO A 3 38.39 27.08 -47.74
CA PRO A 3 38.02 28.19 -46.81
C PRO A 3 36.49 28.55 -46.82
N SER A 4 35.88 29.08 -45.74
CA SER A 4 35.85 30.46 -45.21
C SER A 4 34.69 31.32 -45.74
N THR A 5 34.00 32.00 -44.80
CA THR A 5 33.32 33.32 -44.91
C THR A 5 32.25 33.53 -45.99
N ALA A 6 31.21 34.36 -45.88
CA ALA A 6 30.47 35.12 -44.86
C ALA A 6 29.50 35.99 -45.68
N ALA A 7 28.22 36.16 -45.31
CA ALA A 7 27.45 37.33 -45.76
C ALA A 7 26.20 37.59 -44.91
N ARG A 8 26.14 38.79 -44.32
CA ARG A 8 24.95 39.49 -43.80
C ARG A 8 24.19 40.14 -44.94
N VAL A 9 22.85 40.20 -44.89
CA VAL A 9 22.03 41.37 -45.33
C VAL A 9 20.70 41.41 -44.52
N ILE A 10 20.17 42.63 -44.35
CA ILE A 10 19.24 43.25 -43.38
C ILE A 10 17.75 43.17 -43.83
N PRO A 11 16.74 43.48 -42.97
CA PRO A 11 15.33 43.07 -43.09
C PRO A 11 14.40 44.14 -43.70
N SER A 12 13.18 43.75 -44.10
CA SER A 12 12.13 44.70 -44.52
C SER A 12 10.75 44.37 -43.95
N TRP A 13 10.01 45.45 -43.68
CA TRP A 13 8.78 45.53 -42.92
C TRP A 13 7.57 45.25 -43.80
N HIS A 14 6.55 44.58 -43.26
CA HIS A 14 5.17 44.86 -43.67
C HIS A 14 4.22 44.95 -42.47
N ARG A 15 3.64 46.15 -42.39
CA ARG A 15 2.49 46.55 -41.57
C ARG A 15 1.22 45.98 -42.21
N VAL A 16 0.36 45.35 -41.40
CA VAL A 16 -1.03 45.12 -41.77
C VAL A 16 -1.90 45.60 -40.62
N VAL A 17 -2.76 46.57 -40.91
CA VAL A 17 -3.91 46.95 -40.07
C VAL A 17 -5.14 46.57 -40.88
N SER A 18 -6.05 45.84 -40.27
CA SER A 18 -7.41 45.67 -40.77
C SER A 18 -8.36 45.47 -39.59
N THR A 19 -9.24 46.44 -39.44
CA THR A 19 -10.36 46.54 -38.51
C THR A 19 -11.58 45.76 -39.00
N SER A 20 -12.28 45.05 -38.13
CA SER A 20 -13.76 44.99 -38.14
C SER A 20 -14.28 44.23 -36.92
N GLY A 21 -15.20 44.87 -36.20
CA GLY A 21 -15.64 44.47 -34.87
C GLY A 21 -16.59 43.28 -34.79
N ARG A 22 -16.74 42.80 -33.55
CA ARG A 22 -17.96 42.16 -33.05
C ARG A 22 -18.36 42.87 -31.75
N VAL A 23 -19.64 43.19 -31.68
CA VAL A 23 -20.32 43.75 -30.50
C VAL A 23 -20.35 42.66 -29.42
N LEU A 24 -19.75 42.94 -28.27
CA LEU A 24 -19.81 42.09 -27.09
C LEU A 24 -21.10 42.40 -26.31
N TRP A 25 -21.79 41.36 -25.86
CA TRP A 25 -22.86 41.42 -24.87
C TRP A 25 -22.37 42.16 -23.61
N ALA A 26 -23.05 43.25 -23.22
CA ALA A 26 -22.75 43.99 -22.00
C ALA A 26 -23.54 43.40 -20.82
N ALA A 27 -22.87 42.64 -19.95
CA ALA A 27 -23.39 42.38 -18.61
C ALA A 27 -23.16 43.63 -17.73
N PRO A 28 -24.13 44.04 -16.88
CA PRO A 28 -23.93 45.16 -15.97
C PRO A 28 -22.81 44.84 -14.97
N ALA A 29 -21.83 45.72 -14.91
CA ALA A 29 -20.63 45.64 -14.09
C ALA A 29 -20.92 45.91 -12.60
N GLU A 30 -21.82 45.16 -11.98
CA GLU A 30 -22.23 45.43 -10.58
C GLU A 30 -21.20 44.97 -9.54
N ASN A 31 -20.16 44.22 -9.94
CA ASN A 31 -19.11 43.74 -9.02
C ASN A 31 -17.67 43.96 -9.52
N ILE A 32 -17.44 44.95 -10.39
CA ILE A 32 -16.07 45.31 -10.76
C ILE A 32 -15.51 46.26 -9.71
N HIS A 33 -14.77 45.68 -8.76
CA HIS A 33 -13.96 46.44 -7.83
C HIS A 33 -12.70 46.89 -8.55
N THR A 34 -12.76 48.01 -9.27
CA THR A 34 -11.57 48.65 -9.81
C THR A 34 -10.84 49.31 -8.66
N THR A 35 -9.70 48.76 -8.23
CA THR A 35 -8.76 49.53 -7.42
C THR A 35 -8.36 50.76 -8.22
N ALA A 36 -8.28 51.93 -7.57
CA ALA A 36 -7.88 53.16 -8.23
C ALA A 36 -6.60 52.92 -9.04
N ALA A 37 -6.58 53.33 -10.31
CA ALA A 37 -5.40 53.21 -11.15
C ALA A 37 -4.27 53.98 -10.46
N LEU A 38 -3.38 53.24 -9.79
CA LEU A 38 -2.20 53.81 -9.19
C LEU A 38 -1.33 54.26 -10.37
N CYS A 39 -1.45 55.54 -10.74
CA CYS A 39 -0.62 56.21 -11.76
C CYS A 39 0.83 56.36 -11.29
N GLY A 40 1.39 55.29 -10.73
CA GLY A 40 2.79 55.20 -10.39
C GLY A 40 3.61 55.01 -11.67
N ALA A 41 4.86 55.47 -11.62
CA ALA A 41 5.84 55.19 -12.67
C ALA A 41 5.89 53.67 -13.00
N PRO A 42 6.17 53.27 -14.25
CA PRO A 42 6.21 51.86 -14.64
C PRO A 42 7.10 51.08 -13.67
N MET A 43 6.54 50.02 -13.10
CA MET A 43 7.18 49.26 -12.03
C MET A 43 8.53 48.72 -12.52
N LYS A 44 9.60 48.95 -11.74
CA LYS A 44 10.97 48.54 -12.12
C LYS A 44 10.97 47.06 -12.52
N LYS A 45 11.60 46.74 -13.66
CA LYS A 45 11.72 45.35 -14.15
C LYS A 45 12.28 44.46 -13.05
N LYS A 46 11.61 43.35 -12.74
CA LYS A 46 12.08 42.38 -11.74
C LYS A 46 13.50 41.96 -12.10
N LYS A 47 14.43 42.13 -11.16
CA LYS A 47 15.82 41.74 -11.35
C LYS A 47 15.91 40.22 -11.49
N ARG A 48 16.72 39.74 -12.44
CA ARG A 48 17.06 38.32 -12.55
C ARG A 48 17.74 37.89 -11.26
N ILE A 49 17.28 36.79 -10.66
CA ILE A 49 17.88 36.25 -9.42
C ILE A 49 19.29 35.75 -9.76
N ASP A 50 20.24 36.03 -8.88
CA ASP A 50 21.62 35.60 -9.04
C ASP A 50 21.70 34.07 -9.19
N PRO A 51 22.56 33.55 -10.10
CA PRO A 51 22.64 32.11 -10.35
C PRO A 51 23.06 31.31 -9.10
N ALA A 52 23.85 31.91 -8.20
CA ALA A 52 24.23 31.30 -6.93
C ALA A 52 23.04 31.13 -5.97
N LEU A 53 22.14 32.12 -5.91
CA LEU A 53 20.92 32.05 -5.09
C LEU A 53 19.94 31.01 -5.64
N GLN A 54 19.84 30.87 -6.96
CA GLN A 54 19.03 29.82 -7.59
C GLN A 54 19.55 28.42 -7.26
N LYS A 55 20.87 28.18 -7.37
CA LYS A 55 21.49 26.91 -6.98
C LYS A 55 21.23 26.58 -5.51
N MET A 56 21.42 27.55 -4.61
CA MET A 56 21.15 27.37 -3.19
C MET A 56 19.68 27.02 -2.90
N GLN A 57 18.72 27.63 -3.61
CA GLN A 57 17.31 27.29 -3.47
C GLN A 57 17.00 25.86 -3.95
N LEU A 58 17.60 25.44 -5.07
CA LEU A 58 17.46 24.09 -5.61
C LEU A 58 18.07 23.04 -4.66
N ASP A 59 19.27 23.29 -4.12
CA ASP A 59 19.93 22.39 -3.18
C ASP A 59 19.14 22.23 -1.88
N ARG A 60 18.51 23.31 -1.39
CA ARG A 60 17.61 23.24 -0.23
C ARG A 60 16.37 22.39 -0.51
N LYS A 61 15.75 22.54 -1.69
CA LYS A 61 14.60 21.73 -2.10
C LYS A 61 14.99 20.25 -2.26
N ARG A 62 16.13 19.98 -2.91
CA ARG A 62 16.68 18.63 -3.09
C ARG A 62 16.90 17.93 -1.75
N LYS A 63 17.59 18.57 -0.81
CA LYS A 63 17.84 18.01 0.53
C LYS A 63 16.56 17.74 1.32
N ARG A 64 15.52 18.57 1.15
CA ARG A 64 14.20 18.33 1.78
C ARG A 64 13.51 17.11 1.20
N LEU A 65 13.49 16.99 -0.13
CA LEU A 65 12.92 15.84 -0.82
C LEU A 65 13.66 14.55 -0.47
N GLU A 66 14.99 14.55 -0.46
CA GLU A 66 15.80 13.38 -0.05
C GLU A 66 15.49 12.93 1.38
N LYS A 67 15.32 13.88 2.32
CA LYS A 67 14.89 13.56 3.69
C LYS A 67 13.49 12.95 3.73
N GLN A 68 12.54 13.51 2.99
CA GLN A 68 11.16 13.01 2.93
C GLN A 68 11.12 11.59 2.35
N ILE A 69 11.84 11.35 1.25
CA ILE A 69 11.97 10.03 0.63
C ILE A 69 12.61 9.03 1.62
N ARG A 70 13.65 9.45 2.36
CA ARG A 70 14.28 8.60 3.39
C ARG A 70 13.32 8.24 4.52
N LEU A 71 12.47 9.18 4.95
CA LEU A 71 11.45 8.91 5.97
C LEU A 71 10.34 8.00 5.44
N ALA A 72 9.81 8.29 4.25
CA ALA A 72 8.78 7.49 3.59
C ALA A 72 9.25 6.05 3.35
N SER A 73 10.47 5.87 2.84
CA SER A 73 11.05 4.53 2.62
C SER A 73 11.29 3.75 3.94
N ARG A 74 11.62 4.43 5.04
CA ARG A 74 11.73 3.79 6.36
C ARG A 74 10.37 3.33 6.87
N PHE A 75 9.31 4.09 6.59
CA PHE A 75 7.97 3.78 7.09
C PHE A 75 7.20 2.79 6.21
N ALA A 76 7.37 2.84 4.88
CA ALA A 76 6.83 1.85 3.96
C ALA A 76 7.33 0.42 4.25
N LYS A 77 8.51 0.30 4.87
CA LYS A 77 9.08 -0.97 5.33
C LYS A 77 8.51 -1.44 6.68
N LYS A 78 7.80 -0.59 7.42
CA LYS A 78 7.17 -1.00 8.68
C LYS A 78 5.88 -1.73 8.34
N LEU A 79 5.77 -2.95 8.82
CA LEU A 79 4.55 -3.74 8.72
C LEU A 79 3.47 -3.11 9.62
N LYS A 80 2.21 -3.23 9.21
CA LYS A 80 1.08 -2.89 10.07
C LYS A 80 1.09 -3.84 11.28
N PRO A 81 0.78 -3.35 12.50
CA PRO A 81 0.66 -4.22 13.66
C PRO A 81 -0.46 -5.24 13.44
N ILE A 82 -0.32 -6.43 14.03
CA ILE A 82 -1.33 -7.49 13.99
C ILE A 82 -2.11 -7.43 15.29
N ASP A 83 -3.30 -6.80 15.25
CA ASP A 83 -4.13 -6.54 16.43
C ASP A 83 -4.45 -7.82 17.24
N GLU A 84 -4.60 -8.98 16.59
CA GLU A 84 -4.90 -10.26 17.25
C GLU A 84 -3.70 -10.86 18.02
N CYS A 85 -2.49 -10.53 17.61
CA CYS A 85 -1.27 -11.00 18.27
C CYS A 85 -0.86 -10.12 19.46
N GLU A 86 -1.29 -8.86 19.49
CA GLU A 86 -0.93 -7.91 20.54
C GLU A 86 -1.93 -7.96 21.70
N ILE A 87 -1.41 -8.12 22.92
CA ILE A 87 -2.25 -8.04 24.12
C ILE A 87 -2.67 -6.58 24.32
N HIS A 88 -3.98 -6.34 24.36
CA HIS A 88 -4.50 -5.01 24.62
C HIS A 88 -4.02 -4.47 25.97
N ARG A 89 -3.58 -3.21 25.99
CA ARG A 89 -2.87 -2.58 27.14
C ARG A 89 -3.71 -2.54 28.43
N ASP A 90 -5.02 -2.66 28.32
CA ASP A 90 -5.94 -2.61 29.46
C ASP A 90 -6.15 -3.97 30.13
N ILE A 91 -5.91 -5.08 29.42
CA ILE A 91 -6.05 -6.45 29.96
C ILE A 91 -5.19 -6.66 31.21
N PRO A 92 -3.87 -6.35 31.22
CA PRO A 92 -3.05 -6.55 32.42
C PRO A 92 -3.41 -5.58 33.56
N LYS A 93 -4.03 -4.42 33.28
CA LYS A 93 -4.46 -3.48 34.32
C LYS A 93 -5.65 -4.01 35.11
N HIS A 94 -6.55 -4.73 34.45
CA HIS A 94 -7.77 -5.28 35.05
C HIS A 94 -7.67 -6.78 35.34
N SER A 95 -6.51 -7.40 35.17
CA SER A 95 -6.30 -8.84 35.35
C SER A 95 -6.75 -9.29 36.74
N HIS A 96 -6.29 -8.62 37.80
CA HIS A 96 -6.66 -8.91 39.19
C HIS A 96 -8.18 -8.83 39.49
N LEU A 97 -8.97 -8.13 38.67
CA LEU A 97 -10.43 -8.03 38.82
C LEU A 97 -11.20 -9.10 38.04
N ARG A 98 -10.54 -9.77 37.08
CA ARG A 98 -11.17 -10.72 36.15
C ARG A 98 -10.62 -12.14 36.26
N THR A 99 -9.47 -12.31 36.91
CA THR A 99 -8.88 -13.62 37.14
C THR A 99 -9.58 -14.26 38.32
N SER A 100 -10.34 -15.33 38.07
CA SER A 100 -10.73 -16.28 39.12
C SER A 100 -9.47 -17.00 39.61
N GLU A 101 -9.37 -17.24 40.93
CA GLU A 101 -8.33 -18.11 41.46
C GLU A 101 -8.43 -19.49 40.77
N PRO A 102 -7.29 -20.12 40.42
CA PRO A 102 -7.34 -21.44 39.81
C PRO A 102 -7.96 -22.42 40.81
N ASP A 103 -9.04 -23.07 40.41
CA ASP A 103 -9.63 -24.15 41.21
C ASP A 103 -8.57 -25.21 41.48
N ILE A 104 -8.47 -25.66 42.74
CA ILE A 104 -7.58 -26.76 43.11
C ILE A 104 -8.17 -28.04 42.50
N GLU A 105 -7.66 -28.45 41.35
CA GLU A 105 -8.11 -29.67 40.66
C GLU A 105 -7.92 -30.90 41.55
N VAL A 106 -8.98 -31.71 41.66
CA VAL A 106 -8.91 -32.98 42.39
C VAL A 106 -7.97 -33.92 41.63
N GLN A 107 -7.15 -34.70 42.33
CA GLN A 107 -6.16 -35.61 41.70
C GLN A 107 -6.78 -36.52 40.64
N GLU A 108 -8.02 -36.98 40.86
CA GLU A 108 -8.75 -37.81 39.90
C GLU A 108 -9.02 -37.10 38.57
N GLU A 109 -9.41 -35.82 38.60
CA GLU A 109 -9.67 -35.01 37.40
C GLU A 109 -8.38 -34.77 36.60
N GLN A 110 -7.25 -34.60 37.29
CA GLN A 110 -5.94 -34.46 36.65
C GLN A 110 -5.56 -35.74 35.90
N VAL A 111 -5.78 -36.91 36.51
CA VAL A 111 -5.52 -38.21 35.88
C VAL A 111 -6.41 -38.42 34.66
N GLN A 112 -7.71 -38.12 34.76
CA GLN A 112 -8.65 -38.23 33.63
C GLN A 112 -8.25 -37.31 32.47
N ARG A 113 -7.87 -36.06 32.76
CA ARG A 113 -7.41 -35.12 31.73
C ARG A 113 -6.13 -35.59 31.04
N LEU A 114 -5.19 -36.19 31.80
CA LEU A 114 -3.97 -36.76 31.25
C LEU A 114 -4.27 -37.95 30.34
N GLN A 115 -5.16 -38.86 30.75
CA GLN A 115 -5.61 -39.99 29.94
C GLN A 115 -6.24 -39.52 28.63
N LEU A 116 -7.19 -38.58 28.69
CA LEU A 116 -7.82 -37.99 27.51
C LEU A 116 -6.79 -37.36 26.56
N ARG A 117 -5.80 -36.66 27.11
CA ARG A 117 -4.72 -36.06 26.32
C ARG A 117 -3.89 -37.12 25.61
N LEU A 118 -3.54 -38.22 26.29
CA LEU A 118 -2.81 -39.33 25.69
C LEU A 118 -3.61 -39.96 24.55
N GLU A 119 -4.89 -40.26 24.76
CA GLU A 119 -5.78 -40.80 23.72
C GLU A 119 -5.88 -39.86 22.52
N TRP A 120 -6.02 -38.56 22.77
CA TRP A 120 -6.06 -37.55 21.71
C TRP A 120 -4.77 -37.52 20.88
N THR A 121 -3.60 -37.59 21.54
CA THR A 121 -2.31 -37.62 20.82
C THR A 121 -2.20 -38.86 19.93
N GLN A 122 -2.61 -40.02 20.42
CA GLN A 122 -2.62 -41.27 19.65
C GLN A 122 -3.58 -41.18 18.47
N TYR A 123 -4.79 -40.65 18.70
CA TYR A 123 -5.78 -40.42 17.65
C TYR A 123 -5.23 -39.50 16.55
N LYS A 124 -4.63 -38.37 16.92
CA LYS A 124 -4.05 -37.41 15.96
C LYS A 124 -2.86 -38.00 15.21
N ALA A 125 -2.03 -38.80 15.86
CA ALA A 125 -0.95 -39.52 15.20
C ALA A 125 -1.49 -40.52 14.16
N LYS A 126 -2.57 -41.26 14.50
CA LYS A 126 -3.25 -42.17 13.55
C LYS A 126 -3.85 -41.40 12.38
N GLN A 127 -4.56 -40.30 12.63
CA GLN A 127 -5.14 -39.45 11.60
C GLN A 127 -4.07 -38.92 10.64
N SER A 128 -2.96 -38.40 11.18
CA SER A 128 -1.83 -37.89 10.38
C SER A 128 -1.23 -38.98 9.50
N ARG A 129 -0.93 -40.17 10.06
CA ARG A 129 -0.42 -41.31 9.27
C ARG A 129 -1.36 -41.73 8.14
N GLN A 130 -2.67 -41.70 8.37
CA GLN A 130 -3.65 -42.03 7.33
C GLN A 130 -3.65 -40.98 6.21
N ILE A 131 -3.54 -39.69 6.56
CA ILE A 131 -3.46 -38.61 5.57
C ILE A 131 -2.19 -38.74 4.74
N THR A 132 -1.03 -38.95 5.37
CA THR A 132 0.25 -39.15 4.66
C THR A 132 0.17 -40.34 3.70
N ARG A 133 -0.33 -41.50 4.14
CA ARG A 133 -0.50 -42.67 3.28
C ARG A 133 -1.38 -42.39 2.06
N LYS A 134 -2.42 -41.58 2.20
CA LYS A 134 -3.28 -41.19 1.08
C LYS A 134 -2.52 -40.30 0.09
N PHE A 135 -1.75 -39.33 0.58
CA PHE A 135 -0.91 -38.49 -0.28
C PHE A 135 0.15 -39.32 -1.01
N ASP A 136 0.83 -40.24 -0.32
CA ASP A 136 1.82 -41.13 -0.94
C ASP A 136 1.19 -41.99 -2.05
N ALA A 137 -0.01 -42.52 -1.82
CA ALA A 137 -0.77 -43.26 -2.82
C ALA A 137 -1.17 -42.38 -4.02
N MET A 138 -1.61 -41.13 -3.77
CA MET A 138 -1.95 -40.19 -4.84
C MET A 138 -0.73 -39.82 -5.69
N ILE A 139 0.41 -39.53 -5.06
CA ILE A 139 1.65 -39.17 -5.76
C ILE A 139 2.18 -40.36 -6.56
N SER A 140 2.24 -41.55 -5.97
CA SER A 140 2.71 -42.75 -6.68
C SER A 140 1.81 -43.12 -7.87
N ALA A 141 0.49 -42.94 -7.75
CA ALA A 141 -0.44 -43.12 -8.86
C ALA A 141 -0.22 -42.06 -9.95
N GLN A 142 -0.02 -40.80 -9.58
CA GLN A 142 0.28 -39.72 -10.52
C GLN A 142 1.59 -39.99 -11.28
N GLU A 143 2.64 -40.40 -10.59
CA GLU A 143 3.94 -40.73 -11.20
C GLU A 143 3.84 -41.94 -12.12
N ALA A 144 3.08 -42.98 -11.74
CA ALA A 144 2.83 -44.14 -12.60
C ALA A 144 2.11 -43.74 -13.89
N ALA A 145 1.03 -42.96 -13.77
CA ALA A 145 0.29 -42.46 -14.93
C ALA A 145 1.17 -41.62 -15.86
N LEU A 146 2.03 -40.74 -15.31
CA LEU A 146 2.96 -39.94 -16.11
C LEU A 146 4.04 -40.79 -16.81
N ARG A 147 4.51 -41.87 -16.18
CA ARG A 147 5.46 -42.81 -16.80
C ARG A 147 4.84 -43.54 -17.98
N GLU A 148 3.61 -44.02 -17.83
CA GLU A 148 2.88 -44.69 -18.91
C GLU A 148 2.59 -43.71 -20.06
N LEU A 149 2.09 -42.51 -19.72
CA LEU A 149 1.78 -41.47 -20.71
C LEU A 149 3.03 -41.05 -21.51
N LYS A 150 4.21 -41.03 -20.89
CA LYS A 150 5.48 -40.76 -21.58
C LYS A 150 5.86 -41.85 -22.60
N LEU A 151 5.53 -43.11 -22.32
CA LEU A 151 5.80 -44.22 -23.24
C LEU A 151 4.84 -44.20 -24.44
N GLU A 152 3.60 -43.79 -24.22
CA GLU A 152 2.59 -43.70 -25.28
C GLU A 152 2.73 -42.44 -26.14
N ASN A 153 2.89 -41.27 -25.51
CA ASN A 153 2.92 -39.98 -26.20
C ASN A 153 3.72 -38.90 -25.45
N LEU A 154 4.85 -38.50 -26.04
CA LEU A 154 5.72 -37.47 -25.49
C LEU A 154 5.12 -36.06 -25.51
N SER A 155 4.35 -35.68 -26.54
CA SER A 155 3.82 -34.30 -26.63
C SER A 155 2.77 -34.03 -25.55
N LEU A 156 1.93 -35.04 -25.24
CA LEU A 156 0.96 -34.93 -24.14
C LEU A 156 1.65 -34.89 -22.77
N TYR A 157 2.76 -35.62 -22.62
CA TYR A 157 3.54 -35.60 -21.39
C TYR A 157 4.11 -34.21 -21.10
N GLU A 158 4.67 -33.55 -22.12
CA GLU A 158 5.22 -32.20 -22.00
C GLU A 158 4.14 -31.19 -21.54
N LEU A 159 2.95 -31.27 -22.13
CA LEU A 159 1.81 -30.43 -21.75
C LEU A 159 1.33 -30.72 -20.31
N ALA A 160 1.27 -31.99 -19.91
CA ALA A 160 0.79 -32.39 -18.58
C ALA A 160 1.75 -32.00 -17.44
N VAL A 161 3.05 -31.88 -17.74
CA VAL A 161 4.08 -31.47 -16.77
C VAL A 161 4.18 -29.94 -16.66
N GLU A 162 3.72 -29.22 -17.67
CA GLU A 162 3.69 -27.76 -17.65
C GLU A 162 2.82 -27.25 -16.48
N LYS A 163 3.29 -26.18 -15.83
CA LYS A 163 2.59 -25.60 -14.68
C LYS A 163 1.45 -24.72 -15.17
N ASP A 164 0.24 -25.02 -14.74
CA ASP A 164 -0.90 -24.16 -14.99
C ASP A 164 -0.78 -22.87 -14.16
N VAL A 165 -0.62 -21.74 -14.85
CA VAL A 165 -0.56 -20.41 -14.23
C VAL A 165 -1.96 -19.92 -13.83
N GLU A 166 -3.01 -20.41 -14.49
CA GLU A 166 -4.40 -20.00 -14.23
C GLU A 166 -4.95 -20.54 -12.91
N LEU A 167 -4.31 -21.58 -12.36
CA LEU A 167 -4.64 -22.13 -11.05
C LEU A 167 -4.52 -21.08 -9.92
N LEU A 168 -3.71 -20.03 -10.10
CA LEU A 168 -3.56 -18.94 -9.14
C LEU A 168 -4.20 -17.66 -9.72
N PRO A 169 -5.19 -17.03 -9.05
CA PRO A 169 -5.57 -17.18 -7.65
C PRO A 169 -6.75 -18.15 -7.38
N TYR A 170 -6.46 -19.30 -6.76
CA TYR A 170 -7.47 -20.23 -6.26
C TYR A 170 -8.17 -19.68 -5.00
N LYS A 171 -9.51 -19.67 -4.99
CA LYS A 171 -10.34 -19.29 -3.83
C LYS A 171 -11.19 -20.48 -3.40
N PHE A 172 -11.12 -20.83 -2.12
CA PHE A 172 -11.92 -21.87 -1.50
C PHE A 172 -12.55 -21.35 -0.22
N VAL A 173 -13.85 -21.57 -0.05
CA VAL A 173 -14.57 -21.29 1.19
C VAL A 173 -14.72 -22.62 1.93
N GLY A 174 -14.30 -22.64 3.19
CA GLY A 174 -14.42 -23.84 4.03
C GLY A 174 -15.88 -24.26 4.24
N PRO A 175 -16.13 -25.53 4.64
CA PRO A 175 -17.47 -25.98 4.95
C PRO A 175 -18.08 -25.19 6.11
N CYS A 176 -19.36 -24.87 6.01
CA CYS A 176 -20.14 -24.28 7.11
C CYS A 176 -20.70 -25.38 8.03
N GLU A 177 -20.91 -25.06 9.31
CA GLU A 177 -21.57 -25.99 10.26
C GLU A 177 -23.01 -26.32 9.82
N THR A 178 -23.74 -25.29 9.37
CA THR A 178 -25.08 -25.40 8.79
C THR A 178 -25.07 -24.94 7.33
N PRO A 179 -25.73 -25.67 6.41
CA PRO A 179 -25.82 -25.25 5.02
C PRO A 179 -26.72 -24.01 4.89
N PRO A 180 -26.48 -23.16 3.87
CA PRO A 180 -27.26 -21.95 3.67
C PRO A 180 -28.70 -22.28 3.25
N ILE A 181 -29.67 -21.58 3.85
CA ILE A 181 -31.08 -21.67 3.49
C ILE A 181 -31.32 -20.78 2.26
N PRO A 182 -31.90 -21.31 1.17
CA PRO A 182 -32.14 -20.51 -0.03
C PRO A 182 -33.12 -19.37 0.24
N GLY A 183 -32.75 -18.14 -0.15
CA GLY A 183 -33.60 -16.96 -0.03
C GLY A 183 -33.63 -16.30 1.35
N HIS A 184 -32.82 -16.78 2.31
CA HIS A 184 -32.70 -16.11 3.60
C HIS A 184 -31.75 -14.90 3.50
N LEU A 185 -32.31 -13.69 3.48
CA LEU A 185 -31.55 -12.45 3.54
C LEU A 185 -31.51 -11.94 4.98
N LEU A 186 -30.31 -11.74 5.51
CA LEU A 186 -30.09 -11.07 6.80
C LEU A 186 -30.10 -9.55 6.55
N ASP A 187 -31.03 -8.84 7.18
CA ASP A 187 -31.11 -7.38 7.11
C ASP A 187 -30.09 -6.76 8.09
N GLY A 188 -29.29 -5.80 7.62
CA GLY A 188 -28.24 -5.17 8.41
C GLY A 188 -27.27 -4.30 7.60
N ASN A 189 -26.71 -3.30 8.27
CA ASN A 189 -25.70 -2.42 7.69
C ASN A 189 -24.28 -2.85 8.13
N TYR A 190 -23.39 -3.04 7.17
CA TYR A 190 -21.97 -3.27 7.44
C TYR A 190 -21.23 -1.93 7.53
N THR A 191 -20.57 -1.68 8.66
CA THR A 191 -19.68 -0.53 8.84
C THR A 191 -18.23 -0.99 8.92
N GLU A 192 -17.38 -0.40 8.08
CA GLU A 192 -15.95 -0.69 8.10
C GLU A 192 -15.30 -0.02 9.33
N THR A 193 -14.84 -0.82 10.28
CA THR A 193 -14.19 -0.37 11.52
C THR A 193 -12.67 -0.61 11.51
N THR A 194 -12.12 -1.00 10.36
CA THR A 194 -10.68 -1.30 10.21
C THR A 194 -9.82 -0.06 10.43
N LYS A 195 -8.83 -0.16 11.32
CA LYS A 195 -7.90 0.95 11.63
C LYS A 195 -6.95 1.21 10.45
N SER A 196 -6.87 2.46 10.02
CA SER A 196 -5.86 2.93 9.05
C SER A 196 -4.54 3.23 9.75
N TYR A 197 -3.43 2.66 9.27
CA TYR A 197 -2.08 2.86 9.81
C TYR A 197 -1.21 3.70 8.85
N GLU A 198 -1.79 4.75 8.28
CA GLU A 198 -1.11 5.63 7.32
C GLU A 198 -0.20 6.64 8.01
N LEU A 199 0.71 7.23 7.23
CA LEU A 199 1.62 8.25 7.72
C LEU A 199 0.94 9.60 7.75
N ASP A 200 0.54 10.05 8.94
CA ASP A 200 0.00 11.40 9.08
C ASP A 200 1.04 12.43 8.63
N PRO A 201 0.77 13.23 7.58
CA PRO A 201 1.73 14.19 7.05
C PRO A 201 2.10 15.27 8.09
N GLU A 202 1.21 15.51 9.06
CA GLU A 202 1.45 16.42 10.18
C GLU A 202 2.51 15.88 11.15
N ILE A 203 2.50 14.57 11.45
CA ILE A 203 3.52 13.93 12.28
C ILE A 203 4.88 13.98 11.58
N VAL A 204 4.91 13.75 10.25
CA VAL A 204 6.13 13.89 9.44
C VAL A 204 6.68 15.31 9.49
N LYS A 205 5.81 16.32 9.37
CA LYS A 205 6.17 17.74 9.47
C LYS A 205 6.73 18.07 10.85
N LEU A 206 6.09 17.60 11.93
CA LEU A 206 6.58 17.77 13.30
C LEU A 206 7.94 17.08 13.54
N MET A 207 8.18 15.91 12.95
CA MET A 207 9.47 15.23 13.03
C MET A 207 10.57 15.97 12.26
N LEU A 208 10.25 16.59 11.13
CA LEU A 208 11.19 17.43 10.37
C LEU A 208 11.49 18.73 11.12
N ASP A 209 10.48 19.40 11.66
CA ASP A 209 10.60 20.67 12.39
C ASP A 209 11.37 20.51 13.71
N LYS A 210 11.14 19.41 14.47
CA LYS A 210 11.93 19.09 15.68
C LYS A 210 13.41 18.91 15.36
N ASN A 211 13.73 18.22 14.27
CA ASN A 211 15.12 18.01 13.84
C ASN A 211 15.82 19.31 13.42
N ASP A 212 15.08 20.27 12.87
CA ASP A 212 15.63 21.58 12.50
C ASP A 212 15.81 22.48 13.73
N ARG A 213 14.91 22.42 14.74
CA ARG A 213 15.08 23.12 16.03
C ARG A 213 16.32 22.64 16.82
N MET A 214 16.55 21.33 16.88
CA MET A 214 17.71 20.75 17.58
C MET A 214 19.05 21.11 16.93
N ARG A 215 19.07 21.46 15.63
CA ARG A 215 20.29 21.91 14.92
C ARG A 215 20.67 23.36 15.24
N HIS A 216 19.74 24.17 15.74
CA HIS A 216 19.96 25.58 16.06
C HIS A 216 20.30 25.81 17.54
N GLN A 217 20.28 24.77 18.38
CA GLN A 217 20.65 24.81 19.79
C GLN A 217 22.08 24.31 20.08
N LYS A 218 22.85 23.96 19.03
CA LYS A 218 24.29 23.67 19.09
C LYS A 218 25.04 24.75 18.33
#